data_AF-A0A971XFQ6-F1
#
_entry.id   AF-A0A971XFQ6-F1
#
_cell.length_a   1.000
_cell.length_b   1.000
_cell.length_c   1.000
_cell.angle_alpha   90.00
_cell.angle_beta   90.00
_cell.angle_gamma   90.00
#
_symmetry.space_group_name_H-M   'P 1'
#
loop_
_entity.id
_entity.type
_entity.pdbx_description
1 polymer ?
#
loop_
_entity_poly.entity_id
_entity_poly.type
_entity_poly.pdbx_seq_one_letter_code
_entity_poly.pdbx_strand_id
1 'polypeptide(L)'
;MPKEFKDYVDFPVGSYWIYEDSVSGIKDSIYLYGRNLTIYECEHNYCNYEKLEQNFYSSYNNHLRAQSWLISDDTSFYVYSGYGYYAMRKNCNVEYIINYDSIKIIDEWYKNVYCIYNYANDKTYYYWVKHIGLIKKENVDSSENWLLKSYHINN
;
A
#
# COMPACT_ATOMS: atom_id res chain seq x y z
N MET A 1 13.68 -8.29 1.48
CA MET A 1 12.21 -8.17 1.47
C MET A 1 11.60 -9.33 0.69
N PRO A 2 10.73 -10.14 1.31
CA PRO A 2 10.12 -11.31 0.68
C PRO A 2 9.31 -10.98 -0.57
N LYS A 3 9.25 -11.92 -1.53
CA LYS A 3 8.45 -11.76 -2.76
C LYS A 3 6.97 -11.53 -2.45
N GLU A 4 6.42 -12.26 -1.48
CA GLU A 4 5.02 -12.10 -1.08
C GLU A 4 4.69 -10.66 -0.67
N PHE A 5 5.59 -9.98 0.03
CA PHE A 5 5.43 -8.56 0.36
C PHE A 5 5.50 -7.68 -0.89
N LYS A 6 6.53 -7.89 -1.73
CA LYS A 6 6.76 -7.13 -2.96
C LYS A 6 5.56 -7.20 -3.91
N ASP A 7 4.93 -8.38 -4.01
CA ASP A 7 3.79 -8.60 -4.88
C ASP A 7 2.59 -7.70 -4.54
N TYR A 8 2.54 -7.04 -3.38
CA TYR A 8 1.48 -6.09 -3.02
C TYR A 8 1.86 -4.60 -3.16
N VAL A 9 3.14 -4.24 -3.09
CA VAL A 9 3.57 -2.83 -2.97
C VAL A 9 4.66 -2.40 -3.95
N ASP A 10 5.40 -3.36 -4.51
CA ASP A 10 6.54 -3.09 -5.38
C ASP A 10 6.11 -3.11 -6.86
N PHE A 11 5.81 -1.94 -7.39
CA PHE A 11 5.34 -1.75 -8.76
C PHE A 11 6.39 -1.02 -9.62
N PRO A 12 6.46 -1.31 -10.92
CA PRO A 12 7.35 -0.62 -11.85
C PRO A 12 6.94 0.83 -12.09
N VAL A 13 7.93 1.70 -12.29
CA VAL A 13 7.73 3.11 -12.70
C VAL A 13 6.90 3.15 -13.98
N GLY A 14 5.98 4.10 -14.08
CA GLY A 14 5.01 4.20 -15.17
C GLY A 14 3.64 3.61 -14.82
N SER A 15 3.54 2.83 -13.73
CA SER A 15 2.26 2.34 -13.23
C SER A 15 1.39 3.47 -12.67
N TYR A 16 0.07 3.33 -12.77
CA TYR A 16 -0.87 4.30 -12.23
C TYR A 16 -2.15 3.66 -11.69
N TRP A 17 -2.81 4.41 -10.82
CA TRP A 17 -4.11 4.07 -10.22
C TRP A 17 -5.00 5.30 -10.26
N ILE A 18 -6.28 5.10 -10.56
CA ILE A 18 -7.29 6.16 -10.52
C ILE A 18 -8.31 5.76 -9.46
N TYR A 19 -8.46 6.61 -8.46
CA TYR A 19 -9.43 6.48 -7.39
C TYR A 19 -10.58 7.46 -7.57
N GLU A 20 -11.72 7.11 -7.02
CA GLU A 20 -12.86 8.00 -6.83
C GLU A 20 -13.31 7.91 -5.38
N ASP A 21 -13.43 9.06 -4.72
CA ASP A 21 -14.06 9.13 -3.41
C ASP A 21 -15.57 8.89 -3.58
N SER A 22 -16.07 7.84 -2.96
CA SER A 22 -17.45 7.38 -3.11
C SER A 22 -18.50 8.38 -2.59
N VAL A 23 -18.09 9.33 -1.75
CA VAL A 23 -18.99 10.34 -1.17
C VAL A 23 -19.00 11.62 -2.00
N SER A 24 -17.84 12.20 -2.31
CA SER A 24 -17.75 13.47 -3.05
C SER A 24 -17.74 13.30 -4.57
N GLY A 25 -17.40 12.12 -5.08
CA GLY A 25 -17.14 11.86 -6.50
C GLY A 25 -15.82 12.48 -7.00
N ILE A 26 -15.00 13.05 -6.12
CA ILE A 26 -13.67 13.55 -6.47
C ILE A 26 -12.80 12.39 -6.95
N LYS A 27 -12.02 12.63 -8.00
CA LYS A 27 -11.08 11.66 -8.55
C LYS A 27 -9.66 12.01 -8.18
N ASP A 28 -8.87 10.99 -7.86
CA ASP A 28 -7.43 11.12 -7.70
C ASP A 28 -6.68 10.12 -8.59
N SER A 29 -5.81 10.64 -9.44
CA SER A 29 -4.87 9.86 -10.24
C SER A 29 -3.52 9.82 -9.53
N ILE A 30 -3.07 8.62 -9.21
CA ILE A 30 -1.79 8.32 -8.58
C ILE A 30 -0.86 7.73 -9.64
N TYR A 31 0.22 8.41 -9.97
CA TYR A 31 1.21 7.98 -10.96
C TYR A 31 2.57 7.74 -10.30
N LEU A 32 3.11 6.53 -10.43
CA LEU A 32 4.43 6.17 -9.91
C LEU A 32 5.53 6.63 -10.88
N TYR A 33 6.27 7.68 -10.51
CA TYR A 33 7.32 8.25 -11.37
C TYR A 33 8.74 7.94 -10.88
N GLY A 34 8.89 7.53 -9.61
CA GLY A 34 10.20 7.24 -9.04
C GLY A 34 10.17 5.99 -8.18
N ARG A 35 11.16 5.12 -8.33
CA ARG A 35 11.33 3.90 -7.54
C ARG A 35 12.82 3.69 -7.26
N ASN A 36 13.16 3.49 -6.00
CA ASN A 36 14.50 3.13 -5.57
C ASN A 36 14.44 1.89 -4.67
N LEU A 37 15.29 0.90 -4.94
CA LEU A 37 15.43 -0.29 -4.11
C LEU A 37 16.88 -0.36 -3.64
N THR A 38 17.11 -0.04 -2.37
CA THR A 38 18.45 -0.02 -1.77
C THR A 38 18.63 -1.23 -0.87
N ILE A 39 19.79 -1.88 -0.95
CA ILE A 39 20.20 -2.93 -0.01
C ILE A 39 21.09 -2.26 1.03
N TYR A 40 20.70 -2.36 2.30
CA TYR A 40 21.52 -1.92 3.42
C TYR A 40 22.29 -3.10 3.99
N GLU A 41 23.61 -2.95 4.05
CA GLU A 41 24.52 -3.89 4.68
C GLU A 41 24.93 -3.33 6.05
N CYS A 42 24.75 -4.12 7.11
CA CYS A 42 25.16 -3.71 8.46
C CYS A 42 26.52 -4.34 8.81
N GLU A 43 27.51 -3.52 9.18
CA GLU A 43 28.89 -3.96 9.46
C GLU A 43 29.04 -4.93 10.67
N HIS A 44 28.00 -5.08 11.50
CA HIS A 44 28.07 -5.87 12.75
C HIS A 44 26.98 -6.97 12.87
N ASN A 45 26.92 -7.86 11.87
CA ASN A 45 26.33 -9.22 11.93
C ASN A 45 24.80 -9.44 12.05
N TYR A 46 23.92 -8.43 12.02
CA TYR A 46 22.48 -8.72 12.27
C TYR A 46 21.41 -8.06 11.40
N CYS A 47 21.70 -7.73 10.13
CA CYS A 47 20.76 -7.93 8.99
C CYS A 47 21.23 -7.20 7.73
N ASN A 48 21.15 -7.87 6.58
CA ASN A 48 21.01 -7.20 5.30
C ASN A 48 19.51 -7.03 5.05
N TYR A 49 19.06 -5.82 4.71
CA TYR A 49 17.65 -5.58 4.41
C TYR A 49 17.46 -4.71 3.18
N GLU A 50 16.34 -4.92 2.51
CA GLU A 50 15.96 -4.14 1.34
C GLU A 50 15.05 -2.99 1.77
N LYS A 51 15.36 -1.76 1.35
CA LYS A 51 14.47 -0.61 1.47
C LYS A 51 13.92 -0.28 0.08
N LEU A 52 12.60 -0.35 -0.06
CA LEU A 52 11.87 0.17 -1.21
C LEU A 52 11.45 1.61 -0.90
N GLU A 53 11.69 2.52 -1.82
CA GLU A 53 11.19 3.89 -1.80
C GLU A 53 10.50 4.17 -3.13
N GLN A 54 9.33 4.79 -3.07
CA GLN A 54 8.53 5.12 -4.24
C GLN A 54 8.01 6.55 -4.13
N ASN A 55 8.06 7.27 -5.24
CA ASN A 55 7.57 8.64 -5.36
C ASN A 55 6.44 8.68 -6.38
N PHE A 56 5.32 9.25 -5.96
CA PHE A 56 4.09 9.31 -6.73
C PHE A 56 3.66 10.75 -6.93
N TYR A 57 3.12 11.03 -8.12
CA TYR A 57 2.32 12.20 -8.36
C TYR A 57 0.87 11.86 -8.02
N SER A 58 0.18 12.74 -7.28
CA SER A 58 -1.24 12.66 -6.97
C SER A 58 -1.91 13.91 -7.52
N SER A 59 -2.97 13.76 -8.29
CA SER A 59 -3.76 14.91 -8.76
C SER A 59 -4.50 15.64 -7.63
N TYR A 60 -4.73 14.95 -6.50
CA TYR A 60 -5.42 15.51 -5.32
C TYR A 60 -4.45 16.06 -4.27
N ASN A 61 -3.35 15.36 -3.99
CA ASN A 61 -2.37 15.70 -2.94
C ASN A 61 -1.01 16.21 -3.47
N ASN A 62 -0.88 16.46 -4.78
CA ASN A 62 0.34 16.79 -5.52
C ASN A 62 1.43 15.72 -5.49
N HIS A 63 2.08 15.50 -4.35
CA HIS A 63 3.23 14.60 -4.23
C HIS A 63 3.07 13.67 -3.03
N LEU A 64 3.20 12.37 -3.26
CA LEU A 64 3.19 11.34 -2.23
C LEU A 64 4.50 10.57 -2.28
N ARG A 65 5.05 10.24 -1.12
CA ARG A 65 6.19 9.34 -0.99
C ARG A 65 5.77 8.15 -0.15
N ALA A 66 6.14 6.96 -0.60
CA ALA A 66 5.97 5.75 0.16
C ALA A 66 7.30 5.02 0.31
N GLN A 67 7.43 4.26 1.39
CA GLN A 67 8.64 3.50 1.64
C GLN A 67 8.36 2.26 2.49
N SER A 68 9.21 1.25 2.32
CA SER A 68 9.25 0.08 3.17
C SER A 68 10.21 0.26 4.34
N TRP A 69 9.89 -0.42 5.44
CA TRP A 69 10.69 -0.45 6.65
C TRP A 69 10.78 -1.88 7.17
N LEU A 70 11.93 -2.24 7.70
CA LEU A 70 12.10 -3.46 8.48
C LEU A 70 11.74 -3.16 9.94
N ILE A 71 10.93 -4.01 10.57
CA ILE A 71 10.70 -3.91 12.03
C ILE A 71 11.74 -4.78 12.74
N SER A 72 12.43 -4.17 13.71
CA SER A 72 13.84 -4.39 14.07
C SER A 72 14.27 -5.75 14.66
N ASP A 73 13.43 -6.78 14.66
CA ASP A 73 13.77 -8.09 15.26
C ASP A 73 13.48 -9.27 14.33
N ASP A 74 13.01 -9.02 13.10
CA ASP A 74 12.67 -10.07 12.14
C ASP A 74 12.92 -9.65 10.69
N THR A 75 13.91 -10.29 10.07
CA THR A 75 14.33 -10.03 8.69
C THR A 75 13.26 -10.36 7.63
N SER A 76 12.17 -11.05 8.01
CA SER A 76 11.02 -11.32 7.16
C SER A 76 9.91 -10.28 7.29
N PHE A 77 9.97 -9.40 8.31
CA PHE A 77 8.87 -8.48 8.61
C PHE A 77 9.08 -7.08 8.07
N TYR A 78 8.35 -6.79 6.99
CA TYR A 78 8.31 -5.48 6.37
C TYR A 78 6.96 -4.79 6.60
N VAL A 79 7.04 -3.47 6.65
CA VAL A 79 5.89 -2.56 6.61
C VAL A 79 6.10 -1.57 5.48
N TYR A 80 5.04 -1.16 4.83
CA TYR A 80 5.01 -0.13 3.80
C TYR A 80 4.05 0.98 4.24
N SER A 81 4.48 2.24 4.12
CA SER A 81 3.65 3.39 4.47
C SER A 81 3.87 4.56 3.51
N GLY A 82 2.87 5.45 3.40
CA GLY A 82 2.92 6.67 2.59
C GLY A 82 1.72 6.80 1.65
N TYR A 83 1.77 6.11 0.51
CA TYR A 83 0.64 6.01 -0.44
C TYR A 83 -0.55 5.22 0.14
N GLY A 84 -0.24 4.21 0.94
CA GLY A 84 -1.17 3.49 1.80
C GLY A 84 -0.38 2.77 2.89
N TYR A 85 -1.04 1.98 3.72
CA TYR A 85 -0.36 1.18 4.73
C TYR A 85 -0.51 -0.32 4.44
N TYR A 86 0.62 -1.03 4.35
CA TYR A 86 0.66 -2.49 4.16
C TYR A 86 1.64 -3.15 5.13
N ALA A 87 1.23 -4.28 5.72
CA ALA A 87 2.02 -5.11 6.61
C ALA A 87 1.51 -6.55 6.50
N MET A 88 2.42 -7.53 6.51
CA MET A 88 2.05 -8.95 6.41
C MET A 88 1.54 -9.55 7.73
N ARG A 89 1.75 -8.86 8.86
CA ARG A 89 1.31 -9.30 10.19
C ARG A 89 1.03 -8.10 11.10
N LYS A 90 0.33 -8.37 12.20
CA LYS A 90 0.02 -7.38 13.24
C LYS A 90 1.30 -6.75 13.80
N ASN A 91 1.27 -5.43 14.05
CA ASN A 91 2.30 -4.67 14.75
C ASN A 91 1.66 -3.56 15.59
N CYS A 92 2.46 -2.70 16.21
CA CYS A 92 1.98 -1.59 17.03
C CYS A 92 1.00 -0.63 16.31
N ASN A 93 1.06 -0.54 14.98
CA ASN A 93 0.17 0.32 14.20
C ASN A 93 -1.03 -0.42 13.61
N VAL A 94 -1.02 -1.76 13.59
CA VAL A 94 -2.06 -2.60 12.99
C VAL A 94 -2.83 -3.29 14.09
N GLU A 95 -4.13 -3.04 14.19
CA GLU A 95 -4.94 -3.71 15.20
C GLU A 95 -5.36 -5.12 14.74
N TYR A 96 -5.74 -5.26 13.48
CA TYR A 96 -6.06 -6.55 12.87
C TYR A 96 -5.87 -6.54 11.34
N ILE A 97 -5.79 -7.75 10.79
CA ILE A 97 -5.72 -8.04 9.36
C ILE A 97 -6.84 -9.04 9.05
N ILE A 98 -7.63 -8.75 8.02
CA ILE A 98 -8.74 -9.59 7.58
C ILE A 98 -8.48 -10.01 6.13
N ASN A 99 -8.64 -11.31 5.86
CA ASN A 99 -8.57 -11.85 4.51
C ASN A 99 -9.98 -12.11 3.99
N TYR A 100 -10.31 -11.52 2.86
CA TYR A 100 -11.57 -11.75 2.17
C TYR A 100 -11.34 -12.59 0.92
N ASP A 101 -12.17 -13.61 0.71
CA ASP A 101 -12.16 -14.40 -0.52
C ASP A 101 -12.39 -13.52 -1.75
N SER A 102 -13.35 -12.58 -1.64
CA SER A 102 -13.56 -11.54 -2.63
C SER A 102 -14.28 -10.32 -2.06
N ILE A 103 -14.06 -9.15 -2.68
CA ILE A 103 -14.79 -7.91 -2.41
C ILE A 103 -15.16 -7.29 -3.76
N LYS A 104 -16.38 -6.75 -3.84
CA LYS A 104 -16.79 -5.92 -4.98
C LYS A 104 -16.40 -4.47 -4.71
N ILE A 105 -15.62 -3.87 -5.61
CA ILE A 105 -15.31 -2.44 -5.62
C ILE A 105 -15.92 -1.87 -6.89
N ILE A 106 -16.88 -0.96 -6.73
CA ILE A 106 -17.66 -0.38 -7.84
C ILE A 106 -18.32 -1.51 -8.65
N ASP A 107 -17.80 -1.81 -9.85
CA ASP A 107 -18.36 -2.81 -10.77
C ASP A 107 -17.46 -4.04 -10.94
N GLU A 108 -16.32 -4.10 -10.26
CA GLU A 108 -15.35 -5.19 -10.37
C GLU A 108 -15.23 -6.01 -9.09
N TRP A 109 -15.05 -7.32 -9.26
CA TRP A 109 -14.77 -8.25 -8.16
C TRP A 109 -13.28 -8.51 -8.05
N TYR A 110 -12.73 -8.20 -6.89
CA TYR A 110 -11.35 -8.47 -6.53
C TYR A 110 -11.30 -9.70 -5.63
N LYS A 111 -10.38 -10.63 -5.90
CA LYS A 111 -10.20 -11.87 -5.14
C LYS A 111 -9.02 -11.76 -4.18
N ASN A 112 -9.04 -12.54 -3.10
CA ASN A 112 -7.96 -12.65 -2.11
C ASN A 112 -7.53 -11.27 -1.57
N VAL A 113 -8.49 -10.51 -1.04
CA VAL A 113 -8.26 -9.12 -0.61
C VAL A 113 -7.74 -9.12 0.83
N TYR A 114 -6.58 -8.49 1.03
CA TYR A 114 -5.99 -8.24 2.34
C TYR A 114 -6.47 -6.88 2.86
N CYS A 115 -7.28 -6.88 3.91
CA CYS A 115 -7.69 -5.67 4.61
C CYS A 115 -6.84 -5.47 5.86
N ILE A 116 -6.25 -4.30 6.00
CA ILE A 116 -5.40 -3.92 7.12
C ILE A 116 -6.03 -2.72 7.80
N TYR A 117 -6.35 -2.85 9.08
CA TYR A 117 -6.80 -1.73 9.89
C TYR A 117 -5.62 -1.09 10.63
N ASN A 118 -5.25 0.13 10.21
CA ASN A 118 -4.23 0.93 10.87
C ASN A 118 -4.88 1.83 11.92
N TYR A 119 -4.55 1.63 13.19
CA TYR A 119 -5.11 2.40 14.30
C TYR A 119 -4.24 3.58 14.73
N ALA A 120 -2.91 3.47 14.59
CA ALA A 120 -1.98 4.38 15.26
C ALA A 120 -1.98 5.80 14.70
N ASN A 121 -2.34 5.99 13.43
CA ASN A 121 -2.22 7.30 12.77
C ASN A 121 -3.56 7.91 12.36
N ASP A 122 -4.41 7.14 11.69
CA ASP A 122 -5.54 7.68 10.93
C ASP A 122 -6.81 6.82 10.98
N LYS A 123 -6.86 5.81 11.86
CA LYS A 123 -7.95 4.81 11.96
C LYS A 123 -8.51 4.46 10.58
N THR A 124 -7.65 3.92 9.71
CA THR A 124 -7.97 3.73 8.30
C THR A 124 -7.85 2.26 7.92
N TYR A 125 -8.82 1.78 7.15
CA TYR A 125 -8.76 0.49 6.47
C TYR A 125 -8.11 0.63 5.11
N TYR A 126 -7.13 -0.24 4.86
CA TYR A 126 -6.43 -0.36 3.58
C TYR A 126 -6.67 -1.74 2.99
N TYR A 127 -7.26 -1.79 1.81
CA TYR A 127 -7.60 -3.04 1.12
C TYR A 127 -6.63 -3.26 -0.05
N TRP A 128 -5.88 -4.35 -0.01
CA TRP A 128 -4.79 -4.64 -0.93
C TRP A 128 -5.05 -5.90 -1.72
N VAL A 129 -4.64 -5.89 -2.99
CA VAL A 129 -4.71 -7.04 -3.89
C VAL A 129 -3.35 -7.27 -4.54
N LYS A 130 -2.96 -8.53 -4.56
CA LYS A 130 -1.70 -8.98 -5.17
C LYS A 130 -1.62 -8.55 -6.64
N HIS A 131 -0.48 -8.01 -7.04
CA HIS A 131 -0.16 -7.50 -8.38
C HIS A 131 -1.03 -6.34 -8.87
N ILE A 132 -1.88 -5.78 -8.01
CA ILE A 132 -2.71 -4.61 -8.33
C ILE A 132 -2.36 -3.46 -7.38
N GLY A 133 -2.25 -3.72 -6.07
CA GLY A 133 -1.96 -2.71 -5.06
C GLY A 133 -3.18 -2.35 -4.22
N LEU A 134 -3.27 -1.10 -3.79
CA LEU A 134 -4.34 -0.61 -2.93
C LEU A 134 -5.62 -0.43 -3.75
N ILE A 135 -6.68 -1.18 -3.43
CA ILE A 135 -7.95 -1.12 -4.16
C ILE A 135 -9.03 -0.28 -3.46
N LYS A 136 -8.88 -0.06 -2.15
CA LYS A 136 -9.79 0.77 -1.35
C LYS A 136 -9.08 1.33 -0.12
N LYS A 137 -9.39 2.58 0.24
CA LYS A 137 -9.00 3.24 1.49
C LYS A 137 -10.24 3.85 2.15
N GLU A 138 -10.51 3.47 3.40
CA GLU A 138 -11.66 3.95 4.18
C GLU A 138 -11.20 4.53 5.51
N ASN A 139 -11.41 5.82 5.70
CA ASN A 139 -11.13 6.49 6.98
C ASN A 139 -12.33 6.31 7.91
N VAL A 140 -12.12 5.86 9.15
CA VAL A 140 -13.21 5.64 10.12
C VAL A 140 -13.75 6.95 10.70
N ASP A 141 -12.89 7.94 10.86
CA ASP A 141 -13.21 9.21 11.51
C ASP A 141 -13.72 10.27 10.50
N SER A 142 -13.66 9.99 9.19
CA SER A 142 -14.22 10.85 8.13
C SER A 142 -15.12 10.06 7.17
N SER A 143 -15.90 10.76 6.35
CA SER A 143 -16.69 10.09 5.30
C SER A 143 -15.86 9.74 4.06
N GLU A 144 -14.55 10.00 4.07
CA GLU A 144 -13.67 9.83 2.91
C GLU A 144 -13.43 8.34 2.64
N ASN A 145 -13.77 7.90 1.44
CA ASN A 145 -13.70 6.50 1.05
C ASN A 145 -13.32 6.38 -0.43
N TRP A 146 -12.02 6.17 -0.67
CA TRP A 146 -11.43 6.08 -1.99
C TRP A 146 -11.55 4.66 -2.54
N LEU A 147 -12.19 4.53 -3.70
CA LEU A 147 -12.41 3.28 -4.40
C LEU A 147 -11.62 3.27 -5.71
N LEU A 148 -10.92 2.17 -6.00
CA LEU A 148 -10.19 2.03 -7.26
C LEU A 148 -11.18 1.96 -8.43
N LYS A 149 -11.06 2.89 -9.37
CA LYS A 149 -11.82 2.95 -10.63
C LYS A 149 -11.09 2.23 -11.77
N SER A 150 -9.78 2.42 -11.86
CA SER A 150 -8.95 1.79 -12.90
C SER A 150 -7.49 1.84 -12.51
N TYR A 151 -6.67 0.98 -13.12
CA TYR A 151 -5.24 0.95 -12.90
C TYR A 151 -4.52 0.46 -14.15
N HIS A 152 -3.22 0.72 -14.20
CA HIS A 152 -2.30 0.15 -15.17
C HIS A 152 -0.99 -0.17 -14.47
N ILE A 153 -0.53 -1.41 -14.62
CA ILE A 153 0.80 -1.81 -14.18
C ILE A 153 1.70 -1.84 -15.41
N ASN A 154 2.77 -1.05 -15.39
CA ASN A 154 3.71 -0.97 -16.50
C ASN A 154 4.49 -2.30 -16.60
N ASN A 155 4.50 -2.95 -17.77
CA ASN A 155 5.17 -4.27 -17.93
C ASN A 155 6.58 -4.14 -18.49
#